data_AF-A0A1P8YJ36-F1
#
_entry.id   AF-A0A1P8YJ36-F1
#
_cell.length_a   1.000
_cell.length_b   1.000
_cell.length_c   1.000
_cell.angle_alpha   90.00
_cell.angle_beta   90.00
_cell.angle_gamma   90.00
#
_symmetry.space_group_name_H-M   'P 1'
#
loop_
_entity.id
_entity.type
_entity.pdbx_description
1 polymer ?
#
loop_
_entity_poly.entity_id
_entity_poly.type
_entity_poly.pdbx_seq_one_letter_code
_entity_poly.pdbx_strand_id
1 'polypeptide(L)'
;MPGPGHAPGWSSYTIERGAHSASVGRPSGVTGPLEGWVSPGGASRTYDFVLTPTAEYVLTAPTQPEDQFDWNKLPGFSDCGDFDLARNGAMFGWRWRTDTSPRVLEIVPYANANGVHQYPESALVTLSHDDLVAAAPLRYSIQIDGSAYRFAIDGTILGRDIHETATLPRSCPSNPTSTGKWYAGFYFGGTSTAPSQMYAYVREPAGGAGPGQPGGDGSVGIGTPAS
;
A
#
# COMPACT_ATOMS: atom_id res chain seq x y z
N MET A 1 -12.58 -14.53 -19.25
CA MET A 1 -12.95 -13.09 -19.28
C MET A 1 -11.73 -12.30 -19.69
N PRO A 2 -11.85 -11.19 -20.45
CA PRO A 2 -10.81 -10.17 -20.48
C PRO A 2 -10.61 -9.61 -19.06
N GLY A 3 -9.39 -9.21 -18.70
CA GLY A 3 -9.16 -8.47 -17.46
C GLY A 3 -9.92 -7.13 -17.48
N PRO A 4 -10.40 -6.59 -16.35
CA PRO A 4 -11.18 -5.35 -16.35
C PRO A 4 -10.31 -4.18 -16.81
N GLY A 5 -10.71 -3.47 -17.86
CA GLY A 5 -9.94 -2.35 -18.41
C GLY A 5 -9.79 -1.20 -17.41
N HIS A 6 -8.58 -0.65 -17.28
CA HIS A 6 -8.26 0.37 -16.28
C HIS A 6 -8.49 1.79 -16.81
N ALA A 7 -8.75 2.73 -15.90
CA ALA A 7 -8.70 4.14 -16.23
C ALA A 7 -7.27 4.56 -16.62
N PRO A 8 -7.07 5.52 -17.53
CA PRO A 8 -5.75 6.05 -17.86
C PRO A 8 -4.98 6.52 -16.61
N GLY A 9 -3.68 6.22 -16.55
CA GLY A 9 -2.83 6.56 -15.40
C GLY A 9 -2.82 5.52 -14.26
N TRP A 10 -3.48 4.37 -14.43
CA TRP A 10 -3.50 3.26 -13.46
C TRP A 10 -2.83 2.00 -14.00
N SER A 11 -2.14 1.28 -13.11
CA SER A 11 -1.62 -0.06 -13.34
C SER A 11 -2.38 -1.08 -12.51
N SER A 12 -2.45 -2.32 -12.97
CA SER A 12 -3.13 -3.41 -12.27
C SER A 12 -2.17 -4.35 -11.55
N TYR A 13 -2.66 -4.86 -10.43
CA TYR A 13 -2.19 -6.08 -9.79
C TYR A 13 -3.17 -7.21 -10.09
N THR A 14 -2.65 -8.36 -10.52
CA THR A 14 -3.43 -9.60 -10.67
C THR A 14 -2.73 -10.74 -9.92
N ILE A 15 -3.28 -11.16 -8.78
CA ILE A 15 -2.90 -12.43 -8.14
C ILE A 15 -3.69 -13.53 -8.83
N GLU A 16 -3.00 -14.52 -9.39
CA GLU A 16 -3.65 -15.69 -9.98
C GLU A 16 -4.14 -16.67 -8.90
N ARG A 17 -5.18 -17.45 -9.21
CA ARG A 17 -5.58 -18.57 -8.34
C ARG A 17 -4.36 -19.49 -8.14
N GLY A 18 -4.06 -19.83 -6.90
CA GLY A 18 -2.89 -20.67 -6.57
C GLY A 18 -1.56 -19.90 -6.48
N ALA A 19 -1.59 -18.56 -6.55
CA ALA A 19 -0.42 -17.71 -6.29
C ALA A 19 -0.54 -16.97 -4.95
N HIS A 20 0.60 -16.42 -4.50
CA HIS A 20 0.65 -15.39 -3.44
C HIS A 20 0.88 -14.00 -4.04
N SER A 21 1.94 -13.83 -4.83
CA SER A 21 2.33 -12.55 -5.43
C SER A 21 1.49 -12.19 -6.66
N ALA A 22 1.13 -10.91 -6.79
CA ALA A 22 0.53 -10.40 -8.01
C ALA A 22 1.54 -10.26 -9.17
N SER A 23 1.07 -10.58 -10.37
CA SER A 23 1.61 -10.03 -11.62
C SER A 23 1.17 -8.57 -11.79
N VAL A 24 1.88 -7.78 -12.61
CA VAL A 24 1.61 -6.34 -12.78
C VAL A 24 1.41 -5.96 -14.24
N GLY A 25 0.22 -5.46 -14.56
CA GLY A 25 -0.08 -4.84 -15.84
C GLY A 25 0.22 -3.34 -15.79
N ARG A 26 1.26 -2.89 -16.50
CA ARG A 26 1.55 -1.45 -16.71
C ARG A 26 1.19 -1.04 -18.14
N PRO A 27 0.11 -0.27 -18.35
CA PRO A 27 -0.17 0.33 -19.65
C PRO A 27 0.91 1.35 -20.05
N SER A 28 1.09 1.56 -21.36
CA SER A 28 2.05 2.57 -21.86
C SER A 28 1.71 3.97 -21.32
N GLY A 29 2.73 4.69 -20.84
CA GLY A 29 2.59 6.01 -20.23
C GLY A 29 2.20 6.01 -18.73
N VAL A 30 2.02 4.86 -18.09
CA VAL A 30 1.75 4.78 -16.64
C VAL A 30 3.05 4.58 -15.85
N THR A 31 3.27 5.42 -14.84
CA THR A 31 4.49 5.42 -14.00
C THR A 31 4.44 4.42 -12.83
N GLY A 32 3.25 4.10 -12.32
CA GLY A 32 3.08 3.20 -11.17
C GLY A 32 2.97 1.71 -11.56
N PRO A 33 3.11 0.78 -10.61
CA PRO A 33 3.84 0.95 -9.35
C PRO A 33 5.33 1.15 -9.65
N LEU A 34 5.94 2.13 -8.99
CA LEU A 34 7.29 2.61 -9.26
C LEU A 34 8.32 1.58 -8.76
N GLU A 35 9.23 1.18 -9.64
CA GLU A 35 10.38 0.34 -9.28
C GLU A 35 11.46 1.22 -8.65
N GLY A 36 12.04 0.78 -7.54
CA GLY A 36 13.09 1.52 -6.84
C GLY A 36 12.65 2.87 -6.22
N TRP A 37 13.63 3.57 -5.66
CA TRP A 37 13.48 4.78 -4.84
C TRP A 37 12.84 5.95 -5.61
N VAL A 38 11.74 6.51 -5.10
CA VAL A 38 11.14 7.75 -5.65
C VAL A 38 10.87 8.78 -4.55
N SER A 39 11.89 9.00 -3.73
CA SER A 39 12.11 10.26 -3.00
C SER A 39 13.59 10.37 -2.62
N PRO A 40 14.24 11.53 -2.81
CA PRO A 40 15.51 11.81 -2.14
C PRO A 40 15.31 11.72 -0.62
N GLY A 41 16.10 10.88 0.06
CA GLY A 41 15.96 10.62 1.50
C GLY A 41 15.06 9.44 1.87
N GLY A 42 14.27 8.88 0.95
CA GLY A 42 13.64 7.56 1.08
C GLY A 42 12.65 7.34 2.24
N ALA A 43 12.30 8.38 2.99
CA ALA A 43 11.59 8.28 4.27
C ALA A 43 10.06 8.11 4.15
N SER A 44 9.51 7.93 2.94
CA SER A 44 8.07 7.67 2.77
C SER A 44 7.72 6.97 1.45
N ARG A 45 6.54 6.35 1.43
CA ARG A 45 5.84 5.85 0.23
C ARG A 45 4.39 6.29 0.29
N THR A 46 3.88 6.88 -0.80
CA THR A 46 2.48 7.29 -0.95
C THR A 46 1.93 6.78 -2.27
N TYR A 47 0.74 6.19 -2.26
CA TYR A 47 0.09 5.65 -3.45
C TYR A 47 -1.43 5.72 -3.34
N ASP A 48 -2.11 5.86 -4.47
CA ASP A 48 -3.55 5.67 -4.56
C ASP A 48 -3.81 4.19 -4.91
N PHE A 49 -4.75 3.54 -4.22
CA PHE A 49 -5.06 2.12 -4.40
C PHE A 49 -6.57 1.88 -4.47
N VAL A 50 -6.97 0.90 -5.28
CA VAL A 50 -8.33 0.39 -5.38
C VAL A 50 -8.32 -1.11 -5.12
N LEU A 51 -8.96 -1.52 -4.02
CA LEU A 51 -9.40 -2.91 -3.83
C LEU A 51 -10.72 -3.12 -4.57
N THR A 52 -10.94 -4.32 -5.08
CA THR A 52 -12.17 -4.71 -5.81
C THR A 52 -12.88 -5.83 -5.05
N PRO A 53 -14.13 -6.21 -5.40
CA PRO A 53 -14.84 -7.32 -4.74
C PRO A 53 -14.15 -8.68 -4.89
N THR A 54 -13.14 -8.81 -5.78
CA THR A 54 -12.31 -10.02 -5.84
C THR A 54 -11.32 -10.16 -4.67
N ALA A 55 -11.21 -9.15 -3.82
CA ALA A 55 -10.56 -9.22 -2.51
C ALA A 55 -11.44 -9.89 -1.43
N GLU A 56 -12.69 -10.26 -1.73
CA GLU A 56 -13.51 -11.11 -0.89
C GLU A 56 -13.18 -12.59 -1.16
N TYR A 57 -12.76 -13.33 -0.13
CA TYR A 57 -12.31 -14.72 -0.29
C TYR A 57 -12.71 -15.64 0.85
N VAL A 58 -12.94 -16.91 0.51
CA VAL A 58 -13.10 -18.01 1.48
C VAL A 58 -12.12 -19.11 1.11
N LEU A 59 -11.26 -19.50 2.06
CA LEU A 59 -10.42 -20.68 1.92
C LEU A 59 -11.23 -21.93 2.30
N THR A 60 -11.59 -22.73 1.31
CA THR A 60 -12.40 -23.96 1.50
C THR A 60 -11.58 -25.17 1.95
N ALA A 61 -10.27 -25.13 1.76
CA ALA A 61 -9.30 -26.12 2.21
C ALA A 61 -7.94 -25.43 2.47
N PRO A 62 -7.80 -24.67 3.57
CA PRO A 62 -6.57 -23.94 3.87
C PRO A 62 -5.44 -24.89 4.30
N THR A 63 -4.19 -24.47 4.07
CA THR A 63 -2.97 -25.15 4.52
C THR A 63 -2.86 -25.16 6.05
N GLN A 64 -3.17 -24.04 6.72
CA GLN A 64 -3.37 -23.95 8.18
C GLN A 64 -4.72 -23.27 8.50
N PRO A 65 -5.45 -23.67 9.55
CA PRO A 65 -6.78 -23.13 9.87
C PRO A 65 -6.85 -21.61 9.97
N GLU A 66 -5.79 -20.98 10.46
CA GLU A 66 -5.64 -19.53 10.64
C GLU A 66 -5.41 -18.74 9.34
N ASP A 67 -5.04 -19.38 8.22
CA ASP A 67 -4.73 -18.71 6.95
C ASP A 67 -5.90 -17.86 6.42
N GLN A 68 -7.15 -18.18 6.80
CA GLN A 68 -8.33 -17.40 6.43
C GLN A 68 -8.28 -15.96 6.99
N PHE A 69 -7.53 -15.73 8.07
CA PHE A 69 -7.44 -14.45 8.78
C PHE A 69 -6.01 -13.91 8.93
N ASP A 70 -4.99 -14.53 8.30
CA ASP A 70 -3.68 -13.86 8.14
C ASP A 70 -3.85 -12.59 7.29
N TRP A 71 -2.96 -11.64 7.53
CA TRP A 71 -2.89 -10.41 6.77
C TRP A 71 -2.30 -10.68 5.38
N ASN A 72 -3.10 -10.48 4.34
CA ASN A 72 -2.57 -10.20 3.01
C ASN A 72 -1.85 -8.84 3.04
N LYS A 73 -0.92 -8.57 2.11
CA LYS A 73 -0.05 -7.40 2.15
C LYS A 73 -0.26 -6.45 0.95
N LEU A 74 -0.47 -5.16 1.21
CA LEU A 74 -0.49 -4.06 0.23
C LEU A 74 0.95 -3.54 -0.03
N PRO A 75 1.18 -2.67 -1.04
CA PRO A 75 2.51 -2.11 -1.28
C PRO A 75 3.12 -1.39 -0.07
N GLY A 76 4.41 -1.63 0.18
CA GLY A 76 5.15 -1.04 1.30
C GLY A 76 6.65 -0.86 1.00
N PHE A 77 7.51 -0.91 2.02
CA PHE A 77 8.96 -0.88 1.87
C PHE A 77 9.67 -1.71 2.96
N SER A 78 10.93 -2.06 2.72
CA SER A 78 11.87 -2.60 3.71
C SER A 78 12.69 -1.47 4.35
N ASP A 79 13.28 -1.73 5.52
CA ASP A 79 14.03 -0.74 6.29
C ASP A 79 15.28 -1.36 6.97
N CYS A 80 15.99 -0.59 7.78
CA CYS A 80 17.24 -0.93 8.47
C CYS A 80 18.41 -1.30 7.54
N GLY A 81 18.25 -1.14 6.22
CA GLY A 81 19.17 -1.65 5.20
C GLY A 81 18.97 -3.13 4.85
N ASP A 82 17.98 -3.79 5.45
CA ASP A 82 17.58 -5.14 5.06
C ASP A 82 16.78 -5.09 3.74
N PHE A 83 17.07 -6.02 2.83
CA PHE A 83 16.22 -6.23 1.65
C PHE A 83 14.97 -7.05 2.00
N ASP A 84 15.11 -8.01 2.92
CA ASP A 84 13.98 -8.85 3.34
C ASP A 84 12.95 -8.05 4.14
N LEU A 85 11.82 -7.82 3.49
CA LEU A 85 10.65 -7.12 4.01
C LEU A 85 9.99 -7.88 5.17
N ALA A 86 10.15 -9.20 5.28
CA ALA A 86 9.70 -9.97 6.44
C ALA A 86 10.56 -9.71 7.69
N ARG A 87 11.81 -9.26 7.52
CA ARG A 87 12.73 -8.94 8.61
C ARG A 87 12.58 -7.51 9.11
N ASN A 88 12.64 -6.50 8.24
CA ASN A 88 12.41 -5.11 8.62
C ASN A 88 11.68 -4.35 7.49
N GLY A 89 10.52 -3.76 7.79
CA GLY A 89 9.73 -3.02 6.80
C GLY A 89 8.35 -2.58 7.29
N ALA A 90 7.61 -1.85 6.45
CA ALA A 90 6.27 -1.31 6.75
C ALA A 90 5.35 -1.30 5.50
N MET A 91 4.11 -1.74 5.67
CA MET A 91 3.06 -1.85 4.66
C MET A 91 1.66 -1.76 5.31
N PHE A 92 0.60 -1.71 4.51
CA PHE A 92 -0.74 -2.01 5.02
C PHE A 92 -1.02 -3.51 4.88
N GLY A 93 -1.50 -4.14 5.95
CA GLY A 93 -2.13 -5.45 5.90
C GLY A 93 -3.60 -5.33 5.49
N TRP A 94 -4.16 -6.37 4.86
CA TRP A 94 -5.59 -6.47 4.56
C TRP A 94 -6.10 -7.91 4.69
N ARG A 95 -7.39 -8.11 5.00
CA ARG A 95 -8.02 -9.45 5.01
C ARG A 95 -9.54 -9.35 4.92
N TRP A 96 -10.21 -10.44 4.51
CA TRP A 96 -11.67 -10.53 4.49
C TRP A 96 -12.20 -11.22 5.75
N ARG A 97 -12.97 -10.50 6.56
CA ARG A 97 -13.63 -11.02 7.77
C ARG A 97 -14.88 -11.79 7.41
N THR A 98 -14.75 -13.10 7.31
CA THR A 98 -15.87 -14.03 7.05
C THR A 98 -16.74 -14.28 8.29
N ASP A 99 -16.23 -13.90 9.47
CA ASP A 99 -16.74 -14.11 10.83
C ASP A 99 -17.50 -12.92 11.41
N THR A 100 -17.41 -11.73 10.81
CA THR A 100 -18.21 -10.56 11.21
C THR A 100 -19.57 -10.55 10.49
N SER A 101 -20.54 -9.82 11.07
CA SER A 101 -21.85 -9.56 10.46
C SER A 101 -22.19 -8.07 10.56
N PRO A 102 -22.18 -7.30 9.44
CA PRO A 102 -21.83 -7.73 8.08
C PRO A 102 -20.35 -8.17 7.96
N ARG A 103 -20.04 -8.90 6.89
CA ARG A 103 -18.67 -9.20 6.49
C ARG A 103 -18.01 -7.94 5.94
N VAL A 104 -16.74 -7.74 6.27
CA VAL A 104 -15.96 -6.56 5.86
C VAL A 104 -14.54 -6.93 5.47
N LEU A 105 -13.95 -6.15 4.59
CA LEU A 105 -12.50 -6.15 4.38
C LEU A 105 -11.89 -5.21 5.43
N GLU A 106 -10.97 -5.75 6.23
CA GLU A 106 -10.16 -4.97 7.16
C GLU A 106 -8.88 -4.51 6.48
N ILE A 107 -8.45 -3.29 6.80
CA ILE A 107 -7.15 -2.72 6.47
C ILE A 107 -6.46 -2.30 7.76
N VAL A 108 -5.18 -2.63 7.91
CA VAL A 108 -4.42 -2.42 9.14
C VAL A 108 -3.00 -1.91 8.86
N PRO A 109 -2.43 -1.05 9.71
CA PRO A 109 -0.98 -0.84 9.77
C PRO A 109 -0.27 -2.17 10.02
N TYR A 110 0.77 -2.47 9.24
CA TYR A 110 1.57 -3.66 9.41
C TYR A 110 3.05 -3.29 9.30
N ALA A 111 3.86 -3.73 10.27
CA ALA A 111 5.30 -3.57 10.24
C ALA A 111 6.00 -4.86 10.66
N ASN A 112 7.25 -5.01 10.20
CA ASN A 112 8.17 -6.03 10.68
C ASN A 112 9.33 -5.34 11.39
N ALA A 113 9.63 -5.79 12.60
CA ALA A 113 10.68 -5.27 13.46
C ALA A 113 11.62 -6.42 13.88
N ASN A 114 12.73 -6.58 13.15
CA ASN A 114 13.67 -7.70 13.29
C ASN A 114 13.01 -9.10 13.22
N GLY A 115 12.05 -9.26 12.33
CA GLY A 115 11.27 -10.50 12.15
C GLY A 115 10.04 -10.62 13.06
N VAL A 116 9.83 -9.69 13.99
CA VAL A 116 8.59 -9.64 14.79
C VAL A 116 7.53 -8.88 13.98
N HIS A 117 6.44 -9.56 13.65
CA HIS A 117 5.27 -8.95 13.03
C HIS A 117 4.56 -8.01 14.01
N GLN A 118 4.13 -6.84 13.55
CA GLN A 118 3.47 -5.81 14.36
C GLN A 118 2.24 -5.27 13.63
N TYR A 119 1.09 -5.30 14.31
CA TYR A 119 -0.18 -4.72 13.89
C TYR A 119 -1.07 -4.50 15.14
N PRO A 120 -1.93 -3.47 15.17
CA PRO A 120 -2.95 -3.32 16.22
C PRO A 120 -4.02 -4.42 16.18
N GLU A 121 -4.72 -4.61 17.30
CA GLU A 121 -5.82 -5.59 17.43
C GLU A 121 -7.05 -5.22 16.57
N SER A 122 -7.29 -3.92 16.40
CA SER A 122 -8.36 -3.36 15.58
C SER A 122 -7.86 -2.91 14.20
N ALA A 123 -8.67 -3.14 13.16
CA ALA A 123 -8.46 -2.53 11.85
C ALA A 123 -8.47 -0.99 11.94
N LEU A 124 -7.73 -0.33 11.04
CA LEU A 124 -7.72 1.13 10.87
C LEU A 124 -8.85 1.60 9.95
N VAL A 125 -9.17 0.81 8.91
CA VAL A 125 -10.31 1.04 8.02
C VAL A 125 -11.04 -0.28 7.79
N THR A 126 -12.37 -0.22 7.76
CA THR A 126 -13.23 -1.31 7.26
C THR A 126 -13.97 -0.87 6.00
N LEU A 127 -14.01 -1.78 5.02
CA LEU A 127 -14.74 -1.63 3.75
C LEU A 127 -15.78 -2.75 3.63
N SER A 128 -17.01 -2.38 3.29
CA SER A 128 -18.11 -3.28 2.96
C SER A 128 -18.01 -3.81 1.52
N HIS A 129 -18.90 -4.74 1.15
CA HIS A 129 -19.08 -5.14 -0.25
C HIS A 129 -19.37 -3.93 -1.16
N ASP A 130 -20.24 -3.02 -0.73
CA ASP A 130 -20.64 -1.85 -1.52
C ASP A 130 -19.49 -0.86 -1.70
N ASP A 131 -18.63 -0.69 -0.68
CA ASP A 131 -17.38 0.07 -0.81
C ASP A 131 -16.44 -0.55 -1.88
N LEU A 132 -16.27 -1.87 -1.87
CA LEU A 132 -15.44 -2.58 -2.86
C LEU A 132 -16.05 -2.53 -4.27
N VAL A 133 -17.38 -2.60 -4.41
CA VAL A 133 -18.10 -2.44 -5.67
C VAL A 133 -18.00 -1.01 -6.22
N ALA A 134 -18.00 0.00 -5.34
CA ALA A 134 -17.81 1.40 -5.72
C ALA A 134 -16.41 1.66 -6.31
N ALA A 135 -15.42 0.81 -5.99
CA ALA A 135 -14.05 0.85 -6.52
C ALA A 135 -13.37 2.23 -6.39
N ALA A 136 -13.74 3.01 -5.36
CA ALA A 136 -13.21 4.34 -5.14
C ALA A 136 -11.74 4.28 -4.69
N PRO A 137 -10.86 5.13 -5.24
CA PRO A 137 -9.46 5.14 -4.86
C PRO A 137 -9.27 5.80 -3.49
N LEU A 138 -8.67 5.06 -2.55
CA LEU A 138 -8.14 5.61 -1.31
C LEU A 138 -6.64 5.86 -1.47
N ARG A 139 -6.14 6.91 -0.83
CA ARG A 139 -4.72 7.23 -0.75
C ARG A 139 -4.13 6.63 0.51
N TYR A 140 -3.04 5.90 0.34
CA TYR A 140 -2.29 5.24 1.40
C TYR A 140 -0.94 5.94 1.49
N SER A 141 -0.52 6.28 2.71
CA SER A 141 0.83 6.76 2.96
C SER A 141 1.47 6.08 4.15
N ILE A 142 2.78 5.87 4.05
CA ILE A 142 3.64 5.30 5.08
C ILE A 142 4.89 6.18 5.14
N GLN A 143 5.19 6.72 6.31
CA GLN A 143 6.34 7.59 6.56
C GLN A 143 7.17 7.06 7.73
N ILE A 144 8.49 7.25 7.65
CA ILE A 144 9.42 7.04 8.77
C ILE A 144 9.55 8.35 9.55
N ASP A 145 9.35 8.27 10.86
CA ASP A 145 9.57 9.36 11.80
C ASP A 145 10.42 8.86 12.98
N GLY A 146 11.75 8.93 12.82
CA GLY A 146 12.72 8.49 13.82
C GLY A 146 12.56 7.00 14.19
N SER A 147 12.03 6.74 15.38
CA SER A 147 11.78 5.40 15.94
C SER A 147 10.34 4.89 15.75
N ALA A 148 9.56 5.51 14.86
CA ALA A 148 8.23 5.05 14.47
C ALA A 148 8.02 5.01 12.95
N TYR A 149 7.11 4.15 12.51
CA TYR A 149 6.40 4.28 11.24
C TYR A 149 5.08 5.01 11.49
N ARG A 150 4.74 5.99 10.65
CA ARG A 150 3.44 6.67 10.59
C ARG A 150 2.68 6.16 9.37
N PHE A 151 1.42 5.80 9.57
CA PHE A 151 0.51 5.34 8.53
C PHE A 151 -0.66 6.30 8.43
N ALA A 152 -1.13 6.59 7.20
CA ALA A 152 -2.39 7.30 6.97
C ALA A 152 -3.15 6.72 5.78
N ILE A 153 -4.49 6.76 5.86
CA ILE A 153 -5.42 6.44 4.78
C ILE A 153 -6.37 7.63 4.61
N ASP A 154 -6.39 8.22 3.41
CA ASP A 154 -7.15 9.41 3.05
C ASP A 154 -8.06 9.14 1.85
N GLY A 155 -9.31 9.64 1.86
CA GLY A 155 -10.18 9.65 0.69
C GLY A 155 -11.67 9.75 1.01
N THR A 156 -12.50 9.57 -0.01
CA THR A 156 -13.98 9.57 0.13
C THR A 156 -14.54 8.38 -0.63
N ILE A 157 -15.42 7.61 0.01
CA ILE A 157 -16.06 6.42 -0.57
C ILE A 157 -17.56 6.42 -0.27
N LEU A 158 -18.39 6.33 -1.31
CA LEU A 158 -19.86 6.43 -1.20
C LEU A 158 -20.38 7.67 -0.42
N GLY A 159 -19.61 8.76 -0.37
CA GLY A 159 -19.92 9.98 0.39
C GLY A 159 -19.51 9.95 1.87
N ARG A 160 -18.87 8.87 2.34
CA ARG A 160 -18.15 8.79 3.62
C ARG A 160 -16.70 9.20 3.41
N ASP A 161 -16.26 10.23 4.12
CA ASP A 161 -14.84 10.60 4.19
C ASP A 161 -14.07 9.63 5.11
N ILE A 162 -12.80 9.41 4.78
CA ILE A 162 -11.84 8.59 5.51
C ILE A 162 -10.56 9.44 5.67
N HIS A 163 -10.14 9.63 6.91
CA HIS A 163 -8.91 10.36 7.28
C HIS A 163 -8.32 9.70 8.54
N GLU A 164 -7.82 8.49 8.36
CA GLU A 164 -7.44 7.60 9.45
C GLU A 164 -5.92 7.50 9.57
N THR A 165 -5.37 7.57 10.79
CA THR A 165 -3.92 7.55 11.03
C THR A 165 -3.52 6.64 12.17
N ALA A 166 -2.31 6.08 12.10
CA ALA A 166 -1.76 5.20 13.14
C ALA A 166 -0.24 5.23 13.18
N THR A 167 0.35 4.67 14.23
CA THR A 167 1.80 4.47 14.36
C THR A 167 2.14 3.04 14.78
N LEU A 168 3.28 2.55 14.30
CA LEU A 168 3.92 1.33 14.81
C LEU A 168 5.39 1.62 15.18
N PRO A 169 5.98 0.90 16.16
CA PRO A 169 7.39 1.02 16.49
C PRO A 169 8.29 0.70 15.28
N ARG A 170 9.46 1.34 15.21
CA ARG A 170 10.50 1.06 14.22
C ARG A 170 11.76 0.57 14.90
N SER A 171 12.31 -0.52 14.39
CA SER A 171 13.48 -1.25 14.92
C SER A 171 14.82 -0.55 14.68
N CYS A 172 14.91 0.31 13.66
CA CYS A 172 16.18 0.88 13.21
C CYS A 172 16.58 2.11 14.06
N PRO A 173 17.85 2.23 14.51
CA PRO A 173 18.27 3.25 15.47
C PRO A 173 18.45 4.67 14.88
N SER A 174 18.35 4.83 13.55
CA SER A 174 18.46 6.12 12.86
C SER A 174 17.56 6.17 11.63
N ASN A 175 17.33 7.37 11.09
CA ASN A 175 16.69 7.55 9.79
C ASN A 175 17.47 6.78 8.70
N PRO A 176 16.81 6.36 7.59
CA PRO A 176 17.45 5.59 6.52
C PRO A 176 18.71 6.28 5.97
N THR A 177 19.80 5.54 5.89
CA THR A 177 21.08 5.99 5.31
C THR A 177 21.27 5.55 3.86
N SER A 178 20.50 4.57 3.41
CA SER A 178 20.34 4.16 2.02
C SER A 178 18.99 4.63 1.47
N THR A 179 18.72 4.29 0.21
CA THR A 179 17.39 4.47 -0.53
C THR A 179 15.16 2.44 -0.62
N GLY A 180 14.41 1.90 0.42
CA GLY A 180 14.46 0.48 0.84
C GLY A 180 13.47 -0.48 0.16
N LYS A 181 13.37 -0.45 -1.16
CA LYS A 181 12.33 -1.16 -1.90
C LYS A 181 12.70 -2.62 -2.16
N TRP A 182 12.23 -3.49 -1.25
CA TRP A 182 11.58 -4.70 -1.70
C TRP A 182 10.30 -4.36 -2.49
N TYR A 183 9.98 -5.20 -3.47
CA TYR A 183 8.80 -5.07 -4.31
C TYR A 183 7.83 -6.22 -4.05
N ALA A 184 7.00 -6.07 -3.01
CA ALA A 184 5.77 -6.84 -2.84
C ALA A 184 4.61 -5.87 -3.03
N GLY A 185 4.04 -5.87 -4.24
CA GLY A 185 2.82 -5.14 -4.53
C GLY A 185 1.66 -6.12 -4.65
N PHE A 186 0.69 -6.01 -3.74
CA PHE A 186 -0.49 -6.87 -3.63
C PHE A 186 -0.16 -8.37 -3.54
N TYR A 187 -0.12 -8.88 -2.31
CA TYR A 187 0.33 -10.24 -1.99
C TYR A 187 -0.67 -10.93 -1.06
N PHE A 188 -1.09 -12.15 -1.39
CA PHE A 188 -1.95 -13.00 -0.55
C PHE A 188 -1.10 -13.69 0.54
N GLY A 189 -1.51 -13.54 1.80
CA GLY A 189 -0.80 -14.00 2.99
C GLY A 189 -0.96 -15.49 3.28
N GLY A 190 -0.63 -15.87 4.51
CA GLY A 190 -0.70 -17.24 5.00
C GLY A 190 0.27 -18.21 4.32
N THR A 191 0.07 -19.49 4.63
CA THR A 191 0.64 -20.65 3.92
C THR A 191 -0.32 -21.24 2.88
N SER A 192 -1.53 -20.66 2.77
CA SER A 192 -2.50 -20.91 1.70
C SER A 192 -2.31 -19.93 0.56
N THR A 193 -2.58 -20.36 -0.67
CA THR A 193 -2.57 -19.50 -1.86
C THR A 193 -3.96 -18.94 -2.16
N ALA A 194 -4.05 -17.91 -3.02
CA ALA A 194 -5.31 -17.26 -3.35
C ALA A 194 -6.33 -18.25 -3.96
N PRO A 195 -7.55 -18.40 -3.39
CA PRO A 195 -8.57 -19.37 -3.85
C PRO A 195 -9.27 -18.94 -5.15
N SER A 196 -9.13 -17.68 -5.51
CA SER A 196 -9.67 -17.01 -6.69
C SER A 196 -8.59 -16.11 -7.29
N GLN A 197 -8.77 -15.72 -8.56
CA GLN A 197 -7.99 -14.64 -9.16
C GLN A 197 -8.43 -13.31 -8.54
N MET A 198 -7.47 -12.48 -8.12
CA MET A 198 -7.73 -11.22 -7.41
C MET A 198 -7.14 -10.03 -8.17
N TYR A 199 -7.94 -8.98 -8.31
CA TYR A 199 -7.59 -7.74 -8.99
C TYR A 199 -7.56 -6.55 -8.03
N ALA A 200 -6.54 -5.72 -8.17
CA ALA A 200 -6.46 -4.40 -7.55
C ALA A 200 -5.79 -3.41 -8.50
N TYR A 201 -5.99 -2.10 -8.28
CA TYR A 201 -5.37 -1.05 -9.11
C TYR A 201 -4.52 -0.13 -8.25
N VAL A 202 -3.39 0.32 -8.81
CA VAL A 202 -2.46 1.24 -8.16
C VAL A 202 -2.09 2.39 -9.08
N ARG A 203 -2.03 3.59 -8.49
CA ARG A 203 -1.42 4.78 -9.09
C ARG A 203 -0.45 5.36 -8.07
N GLU A 204 0.83 5.29 -8.39
CA GLU A 204 1.85 6.04 -7.65
C GLU A 204 2.14 7.32 -8.44
N PRO A 205 1.84 8.51 -7.89
CA PRO A 205 2.19 9.76 -8.55
C PRO A 205 3.72 9.87 -8.67
N ALA A 206 4.21 10.17 -9.86
CA ALA A 206 5.62 10.54 -10.03
C ALA A 206 5.91 11.76 -9.16
N GLY A 207 6.97 11.69 -8.33
CA GLY A 207 7.11 12.54 -7.15
C GLY A 207 7.06 14.04 -7.44
N GLY A 208 6.08 14.73 -6.86
CA GLY A 208 5.93 16.18 -6.93
C GLY A 208 5.07 16.71 -5.79
N ALA A 209 5.63 17.66 -5.02
CA ALA A 209 5.02 18.40 -3.90
C ALA A 209 4.33 17.58 -2.79
N GLY A 210 4.91 17.60 -1.58
CA GLY A 210 4.15 17.31 -0.36
C GLY A 210 3.13 18.44 -0.07
N PRO A 211 2.06 18.17 0.69
CA PRO A 211 1.08 19.19 1.06
C PRO A 211 1.73 20.24 1.99
N GLY A 212 1.88 21.48 1.52
CA GLY A 212 2.30 22.60 2.38
C GLY A 212 3.26 23.64 1.78
N GLN A 213 3.67 23.53 0.53
CA GLN A 213 4.56 24.54 -0.09
C GLN A 213 3.76 25.50 -1.00
N PRO A 214 3.57 26.78 -0.62
CA PRO A 214 2.94 27.76 -1.50
C PRO A 214 3.87 28.08 -2.68
N GLY A 215 3.29 28.30 -3.86
CA GLY A 215 4.04 28.60 -5.08
C GLY A 215 4.81 29.92 -4.97
N GLY A 216 6.14 29.86 -5.02
CA GLY A 216 7.00 31.03 -5.11
C GLY A 216 7.26 31.39 -6.57
N ASP A 217 6.63 32.47 -7.06
CA ASP A 217 6.87 33.00 -8.41
C ASP A 217 8.30 33.56 -8.55
N GLY A 218 9.22 32.71 -9.02
CA GLY A 218 10.62 33.05 -9.27
C GLY A 218 10.85 33.58 -10.68
N SER A 219 10.40 34.79 -10.99
CA SER A 219 10.69 35.41 -12.30
C SER A 219 12.19 35.66 -12.48
N VAL A 220 12.79 35.10 -13.54
CA VAL A 220 14.23 35.20 -13.79
C VAL A 220 14.60 36.59 -14.33
N GLY A 221 14.91 37.51 -13.43
CA GLY A 221 15.41 38.84 -13.78
C GLY A 221 16.84 38.79 -14.33
N ILE A 222 17.01 39.17 -15.61
CA ILE A 222 18.34 39.28 -16.23
C ILE A 222 19.01 40.57 -15.75
N GLY A 223 20.07 40.43 -14.94
CA GLY A 223 20.90 41.54 -14.47
C GLY A 223 22.29 41.52 -15.12
N THR A 224 22.58 42.50 -15.97
CA THR A 224 23.90 42.67 -16.60
C THR A 224 24.94 43.19 -15.59
N PRO A 225 26.17 42.66 -15.55
CA PRO A 225 27.25 43.26 -14.76
C PRO A 225 27.75 44.56 -15.40
N ALA A 226 28.14 45.53 -14.58
CA ALA A 226 28.81 46.75 -15.01
C ALA A 226 29.86 47.17 -13.98
N SER A 227 31.00 47.67 -14.48
CA SER A 227 32.21 48.10 -13.72
C SER A 227 32.96 46.96 -13.02
#